data_AF-A0A8T4LBC2-F1
#
_entry.id   AF-A0A8T4LBC2-F1
#
_cell.length_a   1.000
_cell.length_b   1.000
_cell.length_c   1.000
_cell.angle_alpha   90.00
_cell.angle_beta   90.00
_cell.angle_gamma   90.00
#
_symmetry.space_group_name_H-M   'P 1'
#
loop_
_entity.id
_entity.type
_entity.pdbx_description
1 polymer ?
#
loop_
_entity_poly.entity_id
_entity_poly.type
_entity_poly.pdbx_seq_one_letter_code
_entity_poly.pdbx_strand_id
1 'polypeptide(L)'
;MFEIVFDNAKVFKDSVDAIVSLIDEGEFLINKDGIELRAMAPSQVVMVDFTMPSKAIEKFEVPKETKIGLNLDDLAKITARTRPGETLTLNLDN
;
A
#
# COMPACT_ATOMS: atom_id res chain seq x y z
N MET A 1 -10.43 8.66 -8.48
CA MET A 1 -9.64 9.50 -7.57
C MET A 1 -8.12 9.26 -7.69
N PHE A 2 -7.63 8.05 -8.01
CA PHE A 2 -6.27 7.82 -8.53
C PHE A 2 -6.16 6.47 -9.25
N GLU A 3 -5.12 6.28 -10.07
CA GLU A 3 -4.76 4.98 -10.65
C GLU A 3 -3.26 4.72 -10.46
N ILE A 4 -2.93 3.59 -9.85
CA ILE A 4 -1.55 3.17 -9.52
C ILE A 4 -1.33 1.78 -10.08
N VAL A 5 -0.29 1.59 -10.88
CA VAL A 5 0.03 0.30 -11.52
C VAL A 5 1.46 -0.12 -11.17
N PHE A 6 1.57 -1.34 -10.65
CA PHE A 6 2.83 -2.02 -10.40
C PHE A 6 3.06 -3.08 -11.48
N ASP A 7 4.19 -3.01 -12.17
CA ASP A 7 4.65 -4.01 -13.14
C ASP A 7 4.79 -5.41 -12.51
N ASN A 8 5.21 -5.44 -11.25
CA ASN A 8 5.38 -6.63 -10.43
C ASN A 8 4.61 -6.51 -9.11
N ALA A 9 3.46 -7.20 -9.05
CA ALA A 9 2.60 -7.28 -7.88
C ALA A 9 3.33 -7.69 -6.59
N LYS A 10 4.43 -8.44 -6.71
CA LYS A 10 5.24 -8.89 -5.56
C LYS A 10 5.76 -7.72 -4.72
N VAL A 11 6.10 -6.59 -5.33
CA VAL A 11 6.66 -5.42 -4.62
C VAL A 11 5.67 -4.87 -3.60
N PHE A 12 4.42 -4.69 -4.02
CA PHE A 12 3.36 -4.21 -3.14
C PHE A 12 2.94 -5.28 -2.14
N LYS A 13 2.80 -6.54 -2.59
CA LYS A 13 2.44 -7.67 -1.72
C LYS A 13 3.45 -7.87 -0.58
N ASP A 14 4.74 -7.93 -0.88
CA ASP A 14 5.78 -8.11 0.14
C ASP A 14 5.78 -6.98 1.17
N SER A 15 5.50 -5.75 0.71
CA SER A 15 5.38 -4.58 1.60
C SER A 15 4.19 -4.74 2.55
N VAL A 16 3.03 -5.14 2.03
CA VAL A 16 1.83 -5.40 2.85
C VAL A 16 2.07 -6.55 3.84
N ASP A 17 2.65 -7.66 3.38
CA ASP A 17 2.96 -8.83 4.22
C ASP A 17 3.92 -8.47 5.38
N ALA A 18 4.88 -7.57 5.13
CA ALA A 18 5.79 -7.10 6.18
C ALA A 18 5.06 -6.20 7.19
N ILE A 19 4.22 -5.29 6.72
CA ILE A 19 3.47 -4.33 7.57
C ILE A 19 2.45 -5.08 8.45
N VAL A 20 1.69 -6.02 7.88
CA VAL A 20 0.61 -6.74 8.59
C VAL A 20 1.14 -7.62 9.73
N SER A 21 2.43 -7.96 9.71
CA SER A 21 3.05 -8.68 10.83
C SER A 21 3.16 -7.87 12.12
N LEU A 22 2.95 -6.55 12.05
CA LEU A 22 3.10 -5.61 13.16
C LEU A 22 1.82 -4.82 13.49
N ILE A 23 0.94 -4.58 12.51
CA ILE A 23 -0.27 -3.77 12.65
C ILE A 23 -1.45 -4.37 11.86
N ASP A 24 -2.65 -4.28 12.41
CA ASP A 24 -3.87 -4.87 11.83
C ASP A 24 -4.64 -3.89 10.92
N GLU A 25 -4.50 -2.58 11.17
CA GLU A 25 -5.13 -1.50 10.43
C GLU A 25 -4.15 -0.33 10.21
N GLY A 26 -4.33 0.41 9.12
CA GLY A 26 -3.52 1.57 8.81
C GLY A 26 -4.15 2.51 7.80
N GLU A 27 -3.77 3.79 7.89
CA GLU A 27 -4.13 4.82 6.90
C GLU A 27 -3.00 4.97 5.89
N PHE A 28 -3.27 4.65 4.63
CA PHE A 28 -2.39 4.97 3.52
C PHE A 28 -2.62 6.41 3.08
N LEU A 29 -1.56 7.21 3.06
CA LEU A 29 -1.53 8.51 2.44
C LEU A 29 -0.98 8.36 1.03
N ILE A 30 -1.79 8.70 0.03
CA ILE A 30 -1.43 8.64 -1.38
C ILE A 30 -1.38 10.08 -1.89
N ASN A 31 -0.19 10.57 -2.21
CA ASN A 31 0.07 11.92 -2.70
C ASN A 31 0.89 11.85 -4.00
N LYS A 32 1.44 12.97 -4.49
CA LYS A 32 2.25 12.98 -5.74
C LYS A 32 3.64 12.36 -5.57
N ASP A 33 4.15 12.33 -4.35
CA ASP A 33 5.47 11.82 -4.02
C ASP A 33 5.48 10.31 -3.83
N GLY A 34 4.34 9.70 -3.47
CA GLY A 34 4.20 8.26 -3.38
C GLY A 34 3.06 7.79 -2.46
N ILE A 35 3.27 6.59 -1.91
CA ILE A 35 2.40 5.97 -0.90
C ILE A 35 3.15 5.96 0.44
N GLU A 36 2.50 6.44 1.49
CA GLU A 36 3.04 6.49 2.84
C GLU A 36 2.08 5.81 3.81
N LEU A 37 2.62 5.18 4.85
CA LEU A 37 1.85 4.66 5.97
C LEU A 37 2.68 4.82 7.25
N ARG A 38 2.09 5.47 8.26
CA ARG A 38 2.67 5.57 9.60
C ARG A 38 1.66 5.08 10.61
N ALA A 39 2.04 4.05 11.37
CA ALA A 39 1.17 3.47 12.37
C ALA A 39 1.98 2.89 13.53
N MET A 40 1.41 2.99 14.73
CA MET A 40 1.93 2.36 15.93
C MET A 40 1.38 0.93 16.02
N ALA A 41 2.24 -0.03 16.39
CA ALA A 41 1.77 -1.37 16.72
C ALA A 41 0.80 -1.34 17.93
N PRO A 42 -0.07 -2.36 18.10
CA PRO A 42 -0.98 -2.44 19.24
C PRO A 42 -0.28 -2.36 20.60
N SER A 43 0.95 -2.87 20.69
CA SER A 43 1.78 -2.80 21.90
C SER A 43 2.28 -1.39 22.23
N GLN A 44 2.21 -0.45 21.29
CA GLN A 44 2.77 0.89 21.33
C GLN A 44 4.30 0.93 21.55
N VAL A 45 5.00 -0.18 21.31
CA VAL A 45 6.47 -0.27 21.46
C VAL A 45 7.19 0.04 20.15
N VAL A 46 6.56 -0.27 19.01
CA VAL A 46 7.16 -0.08 17.68
C VAL A 46 6.25 0.75 16.79
N MET A 47 6.88 1.50 15.89
CA MET A 47 6.21 2.28 14.85
C MET A 47 6.66 1.75 13.50
N VAL A 48 5.68 1.52 12.61
CA VAL A 48 5.93 1.28 11.20
C VAL A 48 5.93 2.64 10.49
N ASP A 49 7.03 2.95 9.80
CA ASP A 49 7.16 4.09 8.89
C ASP A 49 7.46 3.56 7.49
N PHE A 50 6.42 3.45 6.67
CA PHE A 50 6.48 2.93 5.31
C PHE A 50 6.42 4.08 4.31
N THR A 51 7.30 4.04 3.32
CA THR A 51 7.30 4.98 2.19
C THR A 51 7.65 4.25 0.91
N MET A 52 6.81 4.41 -0.09
CA MET A 52 7.03 3.91 -1.45
C MET A 52 6.97 5.08 -2.43
N PRO A 53 8.12 5.58 -2.89
CA PRO A 53 8.17 6.72 -3.80
C PRO A 53 7.47 6.42 -5.12
N SER A 54 6.82 7.41 -5.72
CA SER A 54 6.16 7.30 -7.02
C SER A 54 7.08 6.82 -8.14
N LYS A 55 8.39 7.10 -8.02
CA LYS A 55 9.44 6.62 -8.94
C LYS A 55 9.65 5.11 -8.94
N ALA A 56 9.20 4.40 -7.90
CA ALA A 56 9.26 2.94 -7.81
C ALA A 56 8.02 2.26 -8.43
N ILE A 57 7.10 3.04 -8.99
CA ILE A 57 5.81 2.59 -9.51
C ILE A 57 5.76 2.90 -11.01
N GLU A 58 5.28 1.95 -11.82
CA GLU A 58 5.28 2.07 -13.28
C GLU A 58 4.31 3.17 -13.76
N LYS A 59 3.07 3.15 -13.27
CA LYS A 59 2.06 4.19 -13.52
C LYS A 59 1.57 4.75 -12.20
N PHE A 60 1.61 6.06 -12.06
CA PHE A 60 1.23 6.73 -10.82
C PHE A 60 0.44 8.01 -11.11
N GLU A 61 -0.88 7.88 -11.25
CA GLU A 61 -1.80 8.97 -11.57
C GLU A 61 -2.58 9.38 -10.31
N VAL A 62 -2.01 10.32 -9.55
CA VAL A 62 -2.60 10.84 -8.31
C VAL A 62 -2.88 12.35 -8.46
N PRO A 63 -4.10 12.73 -8.91
CA PRO A 63 -4.45 14.15 -9.10
C PRO A 63 -4.62 14.91 -7.78
N LYS A 64 -5.09 14.22 -6.72
CA LYS A 64 -5.33 14.80 -5.39
C LYS A 64 -4.82 13.85 -4.32
N GLU A 65 -4.24 14.42 -3.27
CA GLU A 65 -3.93 13.70 -2.05
C GLU A 65 -5.18 12.99 -1.50
N THR A 66 -5.03 11.70 -1.21
CA THR A 66 -6.10 10.83 -0.74
C THR A 66 -5.61 10.01 0.45
N LYS A 67 -6.44 9.92 1.48
CA LYS A 67 -6.21 9.08 2.66
C LYS A 67 -7.17 7.90 2.62
N ILE A 68 -6.65 6.70 2.82
CA ILE A 68 -7.45 5.46 2.80
C ILE A 68 -7.10 4.63 4.01
N GLY A 69 -8.05 4.52 4.94
CA GLY A 69 -7.99 3.54 6.01
C GLY A 69 -8.36 2.17 5.48
N LEU A 70 -7.48 1.18 5.69
CA LEU A 70 -7.72 -0.21 5.29
C LEU A 70 -7.43 -1.15 6.46
N ASN A 71 -8.21 -2.24 6.53
CA ASN A 71 -7.82 -3.41 7.29
C ASN A 71 -6.71 -4.14 6.52
N LEU A 72 -5.55 -4.30 7.16
CA LEU A 72 -4.35 -4.82 6.52
C LEU A 72 -4.36 -6.35 6.40
N ASP A 73 -5.06 -7.05 7.31
CA ASP A 73 -5.29 -8.50 7.19
C ASP A 73 -6.09 -8.84 5.93
N ASP A 74 -7.13 -8.07 5.65
CA ASP A 74 -7.96 -8.27 4.47
C ASP A 74 -7.21 -7.87 3.19
N LEU A 75 -6.43 -6.79 3.24
CA LEU A 75 -5.54 -6.42 2.14
C LEU A 75 -4.52 -7.53 1.85
N ALA A 76 -3.89 -8.10 2.87
CA ALA A 76 -2.94 -9.21 2.74
C ALA A 76 -3.59 -10.45 2.12
N LYS A 77 -4.82 -10.81 2.52
CA LYS A 77 -5.58 -11.91 1.90
C LYS A 77 -5.93 -11.65 0.43
N ILE A 78 -6.12 -10.39 0.04
CA ILE A 78 -6.36 -10.01 -1.36
C ILE A 78 -5.06 -10.09 -2.16
N THR A 79 -3.97 -9.48 -1.69
CA THR A 79 -2.67 -9.47 -2.37
C THR A 79 -2.03 -10.86 -2.42
N ALA A 80 -2.33 -11.76 -1.47
CA ALA A 80 -1.89 -13.16 -1.48
C ALA A 80 -2.35 -13.97 -2.69
N ARG A 81 -3.38 -13.50 -3.42
CA ARG A 81 -3.87 -14.16 -4.63
C ARG A 81 -3.05 -13.84 -5.88
N THR A 82 -2.14 -12.87 -5.81
CA THR A 82 -1.28 -12.48 -6.93
C THR A 82 -0.19 -13.53 -7.18
N ARG A 83 0.23 -13.67 -8.44
CA ARG A 83 1.29 -14.59 -8.88
C ARG A 83 2.55 -13.82 -9.30
N PRO A 84 3.74 -14.45 -9.26
CA PRO A 84 4.96 -13.84 -9.76
C PRO A 84 4.81 -13.40 -11.22
N GLY A 85 5.19 -12.16 -11.52
CA GLY A 85 5.13 -11.59 -12.86
C GLY A 85 3.76 -11.04 -13.28
N GLU A 86 2.77 -11.00 -12.37
CA GLU A 86 1.50 -10.32 -12.61
C GLU A 86 1.60 -8.83 -12.30
N THR A 87 0.89 -8.03 -13.10
CA THR A 87 0.67 -6.61 -12.86
C THR A 87 -0.42 -6.41 -11.79
N LEU A 88 -0.22 -5.47 -10.88
CA LEU A 88 -1.23 -5.08 -9.88
C LEU A 88 -1.68 -3.64 -10.15
N THR A 89 -2.99 -3.43 -10.25
CA THR A 89 -3.58 -2.09 -10.36
C THR A 89 -4.38 -1.77 -9.10
N LEU A 90 -4.05 -0.65 -8.46
CA LEU A 90 -4.87 -0.04 -7.40
C LEU A 90 -5.61 1.15 -8.00
N ASN A 91 -6.94 1.08 -8.00
CA ASN A 91 -7.81 2.16 -8.43
C ASN A 91 -8.81 2.48 -7.31
N LEU A 92 -9.07 3.76 -7.12
CA LEU A 92 -10.19 4.25 -6.32
C LEU A 92 -11.01 5.17 -7.20
N ASP A 93 -12.21 4.73 -7.59
CA ASP A 93 -13.14 5.52 -8.40
C ASP A 93 -14.03 6.43 -7.53
N ASN A 94 -14.70 7.39 -8.18
CA ASN A 94 -15.82 8.16 -7.60
C ASN A 94 -17.14 7.50 -8.01
#